data_AF-A0A4R2RD76-F1
#
_entry.id   AF-A0A4R2RD76-F1
#
_cell.length_a   1.000
_cell.length_b   1.000
_cell.length_c   1.000
_cell.angle_alpha   90.00
_cell.angle_beta   90.00
_cell.angle_gamma   90.00
#
_symmetry.space_group_name_H-M   'P 1'
#
loop_
_entity.id
_entity.type
_entity.pdbx_description
1 polymer ?
#
loop_
_entity_poly.entity_id
_entity_poly.type
_entity_poly.pdbx_seq_one_letter_code
_entity_poly.pdbx_strand_id
1 'polypeptide(L)'
;MSVQASLDFQVRYGEGQNKMSLFNGFISNGWQWHDEDNEVCFLPVGDDGDYDWQSKEMSLPQLREIIKQKMINKEVIGVSLTWEDTDIGGSLLIWSDDKFSFMINRNRKRLMDNITDVNWYLMRLIPVIRSLDLYLSEYTMEEIS
;
A
#
# COMPACT_ATOMS: atom_id res chain seq x y z
N MET A 1 20.91 8.99 9.17
CA MET A 1 20.32 8.89 7.82
C MET A 1 19.11 8.00 7.93
N SER A 2 17.97 8.41 7.37
CA SER A 2 16.76 7.59 7.38
C SER A 2 16.85 6.62 6.21
N VAL A 3 16.86 5.32 6.50
CA VAL A 3 16.88 4.30 5.44
C VAL A 3 15.47 4.21 4.87
N GLN A 4 15.36 4.33 3.55
CA GLN A 4 14.12 4.12 2.81
C GLN A 4 14.21 2.78 2.10
N ALA A 5 13.15 1.98 2.19
CA ALA A 5 13.05 0.74 1.43
C ALA A 5 11.70 0.64 0.72
N SER A 6 11.66 0.02 -0.45
CA SER A 6 10.44 -0.26 -1.19
C SER A 6 10.38 -1.73 -1.59
N LEU A 7 9.15 -2.24 -1.71
CA LEU A 7 8.85 -3.50 -2.34
C LEU A 7 7.92 -3.23 -3.51
N ASP A 8 8.41 -3.43 -4.71
CA ASP A 8 7.68 -3.18 -5.95
C ASP A 8 7.21 -4.51 -6.51
N PHE A 9 5.94 -4.57 -6.93
CA PHE A 9 5.30 -5.79 -7.40
C PHE A 9 4.62 -5.52 -8.73
N GLN A 10 4.86 -6.40 -9.70
CA GLN A 10 4.05 -6.48 -10.90
C GLN A 10 3.00 -7.58 -10.70
N VAL A 11 1.74 -7.23 -10.86
CA VAL A 11 0.63 -8.17 -10.74
C VAL A 11 -0.15 -8.27 -12.03
N ARG A 12 -0.83 -9.40 -12.22
CA ARG A 12 -1.90 -9.55 -13.21
C ARG A 12 -3.21 -9.80 -12.48
N TYR A 13 -4.22 -9.02 -12.83
CA TYR A 13 -5.56 -9.16 -12.30
C TYR A 13 -6.31 -10.29 -13.00
N GLY A 14 -6.76 -11.28 -12.23
CA GLY A 14 -7.68 -12.31 -12.70
C GLY A 14 -9.07 -11.76 -13.01
N GLU A 15 -9.97 -12.62 -13.48
CA GLU A 15 -11.29 -12.21 -13.93
C GLU A 15 -12.10 -11.56 -12.78
N GLY A 16 -12.65 -10.37 -13.04
CA GLY A 16 -13.43 -9.61 -12.06
C GLY A 16 -12.60 -8.92 -10.96
N GLN A 17 -11.28 -9.09 -10.94
CA GLN A 17 -10.40 -8.39 -10.01
C GLN A 17 -9.94 -7.04 -10.56
N ASN A 18 -9.74 -6.07 -9.67
CA ASN A 18 -9.19 -4.77 -10.03
C ASN A 18 -8.43 -4.15 -8.84
N LYS A 19 -7.96 -2.93 -9.00
CA LYS A 19 -7.21 -2.18 -7.98
C LYS A 19 -7.97 -2.00 -6.66
N MET A 20 -9.30 -1.85 -6.71
CA MET A 20 -10.16 -1.83 -5.52
C MET A 20 -10.17 -3.20 -4.82
N SER A 21 -10.17 -4.31 -5.57
CA SER A 21 -10.04 -5.65 -4.99
C SER A 21 -8.71 -5.81 -4.25
N LEU A 22 -7.61 -5.33 -4.84
CA LEU A 22 -6.29 -5.34 -4.20
C LEU A 22 -6.32 -4.57 -2.87
N PHE A 23 -6.80 -3.31 -2.89
CA PHE A 23 -6.91 -2.50 -1.68
C PHE A 23 -7.78 -3.16 -0.59
N ASN A 24 -8.95 -3.68 -0.96
CA ASN A 24 -9.79 -4.41 0.00
C ASN A 24 -9.10 -5.69 0.51
N GLY A 25 -8.31 -6.35 -0.32
CA GLY A 25 -7.50 -7.49 0.08
C GLY A 25 -6.51 -7.15 1.19
N PHE A 26 -5.85 -5.99 1.14
CA PHE A 26 -5.01 -5.52 2.25
C PHE A 26 -5.80 -5.46 3.56
N ILE A 27 -6.96 -4.80 3.54
CA ILE A 27 -7.80 -4.64 4.73
C ILE A 27 -8.27 -5.99 5.27
N SER A 28 -8.73 -6.89 4.39
CA SER A 28 -9.17 -8.23 4.77
C SER A 28 -8.06 -9.13 5.31
N ASN A 29 -6.79 -8.77 5.09
CA ASN A 29 -5.62 -9.51 5.57
C ASN A 29 -4.89 -8.81 6.72
N GLY A 30 -5.56 -7.91 7.46
CA GLY A 30 -5.05 -7.36 8.72
C GLY A 30 -4.41 -5.97 8.61
N TRP A 31 -4.30 -5.41 7.40
CA TRP A 31 -3.79 -4.04 7.24
C TRP A 31 -4.85 -3.00 7.62
N GLN A 32 -4.48 -2.04 8.46
CA GLN A 32 -5.29 -0.90 8.83
C GLN A 32 -5.04 0.28 7.89
N TRP A 33 -6.09 1.04 7.59
CA TRP A 33 -6.09 2.15 6.63
C TRP A 33 -6.24 3.51 7.30
N HIS A 34 -6.38 3.54 8.63
CA HIS A 34 -6.37 4.74 9.44
C HIS A 34 -5.40 4.53 10.62
N ASP A 35 -4.97 5.63 11.22
CA ASP A 35 -4.19 5.61 12.46
C ASP A 35 -5.08 5.56 13.71
N GLU A 36 -4.44 5.69 14.89
CA GLU A 36 -5.11 5.66 16.19
C GLU A 36 -6.10 6.81 16.39
N ASP A 37 -5.92 7.92 15.66
CA ASP A 37 -6.80 9.10 15.68
C ASP A 37 -7.93 9.00 14.63
N ASN A 38 -8.06 7.86 13.95
CA ASN A 38 -8.96 7.63 12.81
C ASN A 38 -8.66 8.52 11.59
N GLU A 39 -7.45 9.10 11.52
CA GLU A 39 -7.03 9.81 10.32
C GLU A 39 -6.55 8.84 9.25
N VAL A 40 -6.89 9.17 8.01
CA VAL A 40 -6.41 8.47 6.83
C VAL A 40 -5.41 9.37 6.12
N CYS A 41 -4.22 8.82 5.86
CA CYS A 41 -3.22 9.44 5.01
C CYS A 41 -3.30 8.85 3.59
N PHE A 42 -3.62 9.66 2.59
CA PHE A 42 -3.91 9.23 1.22
C PHE A 42 -3.54 10.31 0.18
N LEU A 43 -3.47 9.91 -1.10
CA LEU A 43 -3.34 10.84 -2.22
C LEU A 43 -4.72 11.32 -2.70
N PRO A 44 -4.98 12.64 -2.76
CA PRO A 44 -6.27 13.20 -3.19
C PRO A 44 -6.53 13.00 -4.69
N VAL A 45 -7.79 13.09 -5.10
CA VAL A 45 -8.16 13.10 -6.53
C VAL A 45 -7.58 14.35 -7.20
N GLY A 46 -7.03 14.21 -8.40
CA GLY A 46 -6.37 15.29 -9.14
C GLY A 46 -4.90 15.51 -8.78
N ASP A 47 -4.31 14.68 -7.91
CA ASP A 47 -2.86 14.61 -7.71
C ASP A 47 -2.21 14.02 -8.98
N ASP A 48 -1.48 14.85 -9.73
CA ASP A 48 -0.84 14.51 -11.02
C ASP A 48 0.65 14.19 -10.84
N GLY A 49 0.97 13.38 -9.83
CA GLY A 49 2.35 12.94 -9.55
C GLY A 49 3.17 13.89 -8.69
N ASP A 50 2.54 14.90 -8.08
CA ASP A 50 3.16 15.77 -7.07
C ASP A 50 3.31 15.06 -5.71
N TYR A 51 2.53 13.99 -5.48
CA TYR A 51 2.51 13.22 -4.24
C TYR A 51 2.15 14.10 -3.03
N ASP A 52 1.15 14.97 -3.17
CA ASP A 52 0.64 15.86 -2.13
C ASP A 52 -0.27 15.09 -1.15
N TRP A 53 0.35 14.22 -0.33
CA TRP A 53 -0.34 13.41 0.68
C TRP A 53 -1.17 14.29 1.64
N GLN A 54 -2.41 13.88 1.86
CA GLN A 54 -3.31 14.52 2.83
C GLN A 54 -3.64 13.56 3.96
N SER A 55 -3.74 14.10 5.18
CA SER A 55 -4.30 13.40 6.34
C SER A 55 -5.61 14.04 6.76
N LYS A 56 -6.66 13.23 6.94
CA LYS A 56 -7.90 13.68 7.58
C LYS A 56 -8.72 12.49 8.06
N GLU A 57 -9.56 12.74 9.06
CA GLU A 57 -10.60 11.80 9.48
C GLU A 57 -11.55 11.49 8.31
N MET A 58 -11.72 10.21 7.99
CA MET A 58 -12.72 9.75 7.02
C MET A 58 -13.12 8.31 7.25
N SER A 59 -14.30 7.95 6.74
CA SER A 59 -14.79 6.58 6.74
C SER A 59 -14.25 5.77 5.55
N LEU A 60 -14.21 4.44 5.71
CA LEU A 60 -13.79 3.52 4.64
C LEU A 60 -14.61 3.69 3.34
N PRO A 61 -15.94 3.89 3.36
CA PRO A 61 -16.69 4.20 2.15
C PRO A 61 -16.24 5.48 1.43
N GLN A 62 -15.87 6.52 2.16
CA GLN A 62 -15.34 7.76 1.57
C GLN A 62 -13.98 7.52 0.90
N LEU A 63 -13.08 6.79 1.57
CA LEU A 63 -11.80 6.39 1.00
C LEU A 63 -11.99 5.54 -0.27
N ARG A 64 -12.92 4.59 -0.26
CA ARG A 64 -13.22 3.76 -1.43
C ARG A 64 -13.76 4.59 -2.60
N GLU A 65 -14.55 5.63 -2.35
CA GLU A 65 -15.00 6.51 -3.42
C GLU A 65 -13.83 7.30 -4.01
N ILE A 66 -12.89 7.78 -3.19
CA ILE A 66 -11.65 8.42 -3.67
C ILE A 66 -10.86 7.46 -4.56
N ILE A 67 -10.59 6.23 -4.09
CA ILE A 67 -9.87 5.21 -4.86
C ILE A 67 -10.58 4.94 -6.20
N LYS A 68 -11.91 4.81 -6.19
CA LYS A 68 -12.71 4.58 -7.39
C LYS A 68 -12.59 5.74 -8.39
N GLN A 69 -12.65 6.99 -7.93
CA GLN A 69 -12.46 8.15 -8.80
C GLN A 69 -11.05 8.17 -9.39
N LYS A 70 -10.01 7.90 -8.58
CA LYS A 70 -8.63 7.80 -9.07
C LYS A 70 -8.45 6.68 -10.10
N MET A 71 -9.12 5.53 -9.91
CA MET A 71 -9.15 4.46 -10.91
C MET A 71 -9.78 4.90 -12.25
N ILE A 72 -10.88 5.66 -12.21
CA ILE A 72 -11.55 6.19 -13.42
C ILE A 72 -10.62 7.18 -14.13
N ASN A 73 -9.96 8.05 -13.38
CA ASN A 73 -9.04 9.06 -13.91
C ASN A 73 -7.67 8.50 -14.31
N LYS A 74 -7.40 7.22 -14.01
CA LYS A 74 -6.08 6.57 -14.20
C LYS A 74 -4.95 7.23 -13.41
N GLU A 75 -5.28 7.83 -12.27
CA GLU A 75 -4.34 8.43 -11.32
C GLU A 75 -3.72 7.36 -10.41
N VAL A 76 -2.56 7.67 -9.82
CA VAL A 76 -1.89 6.79 -8.84
C VAL A 76 -2.69 6.77 -7.55
N ILE A 77 -3.10 5.59 -7.10
CA ILE A 77 -3.77 5.44 -5.80
C ILE A 77 -2.70 5.37 -4.72
N GLY A 78 -2.76 6.26 -3.73
CA GLY A 78 -1.86 6.26 -2.57
C GLY A 78 -2.64 6.19 -1.27
N VAL A 79 -2.32 5.21 -0.41
CA VAL A 79 -2.91 5.07 0.93
C VAL A 79 -1.83 4.58 1.90
N SER A 80 -1.73 5.19 3.08
CA SER A 80 -0.87 4.69 4.15
C SER A 80 -1.55 3.53 4.87
N LEU A 81 -0.80 2.45 5.08
CA LEU A 81 -1.27 1.24 5.75
C LEU A 81 -0.36 0.85 6.91
N THR A 82 -0.96 0.37 7.99
CA THR A 82 -0.25 -0.24 9.14
C THR A 82 -0.71 -1.66 9.38
N TRP A 83 0.12 -2.47 10.05
CA TRP A 83 -0.20 -3.87 10.31
C TRP A 83 -0.91 -4.04 11.65
N GLU A 84 -2.15 -4.52 11.63
CA GLU A 84 -2.96 -4.81 12.83
C GLU A 84 -2.95 -3.67 13.85
N ASP A 85 -2.74 -3.97 15.13
CA ASP A 85 -2.60 -3.01 16.23
C ASP A 85 -1.16 -2.48 16.39
N THR A 86 -0.32 -2.68 15.37
CA THR A 86 1.04 -2.15 15.35
C THR A 86 1.11 -0.86 14.54
N ASP A 87 2.03 0.04 14.91
CA ASP A 87 2.32 1.23 14.10
C ASP A 87 3.38 0.93 13.01
N ILE A 88 3.61 -0.35 12.67
CA ILE A 88 4.55 -0.77 11.61
C ILE A 88 3.81 -0.80 10.29
N GLY A 89 4.37 -0.16 9.26
CA GLY A 89 3.69 -0.10 7.97
C GLY A 89 4.43 0.67 6.90
N GLY A 90 3.64 1.33 6.06
CA GLY A 90 4.17 2.02 4.90
C GLY A 90 3.09 2.65 4.02
N SER A 91 3.54 3.27 2.94
CA SER A 91 2.65 3.79 1.90
C SER A 91 2.45 2.74 0.81
N LEU A 92 1.19 2.39 0.54
CA LEU A 92 0.79 1.61 -0.63
C LEU A 92 0.54 2.56 -1.80
N LEU A 93 1.24 2.32 -2.91
CA LEU A 93 1.03 3.00 -4.19
C LEU A 93 0.56 1.99 -5.22
N ILE A 94 -0.49 2.30 -5.99
CA ILE A 94 -1.01 1.45 -7.07
C ILE A 94 -1.12 2.29 -8.34
N TRP A 95 -0.36 1.92 -9.37
CA TRP A 95 -0.33 2.63 -10.66
C TRP A 95 -1.31 2.05 -11.66
N SER A 96 -1.60 2.82 -12.72
CA SER A 96 -2.52 2.43 -13.78
C SER A 96 -2.04 1.21 -14.58
N ASP A 97 -0.73 0.95 -14.64
CA ASP A 97 -0.06 -0.14 -15.39
C ASP A 97 0.05 -1.47 -14.62
N ASP A 98 -0.84 -1.68 -13.65
CA ASP A 98 -0.97 -2.91 -12.85
C ASP A 98 0.29 -3.27 -12.03
N LYS A 99 1.07 -2.25 -11.70
CA LYS A 99 2.10 -2.28 -10.66
C LYS A 99 1.56 -1.73 -9.34
N PHE A 100 2.08 -2.25 -8.25
CA PHE A 100 1.94 -1.61 -6.95
C PHE A 100 3.24 -1.68 -6.18
N SER A 101 3.45 -0.74 -5.27
CA SER A 101 4.62 -0.67 -4.42
C SER A 101 4.20 -0.46 -2.98
N PHE A 102 4.95 -1.07 -2.08
CA PHE A 102 4.83 -0.83 -0.65
C PHE A 102 6.11 -0.14 -0.16
N MET A 103 6.01 1.15 0.12
CA MET A 103 7.11 1.95 0.64
C MET A 103 7.21 1.79 2.15
N ILE A 104 8.32 1.23 2.63
CA ILE A 104 8.58 0.96 4.04
C ILE A 104 9.10 2.23 4.71
N ASN A 105 8.17 3.13 5.03
CA ASN A 105 8.46 4.46 5.56
C ASN A 105 7.80 4.75 6.92
N ARG A 106 7.09 3.79 7.53
CA ARG A 106 6.43 3.94 8.84
C ARG A 106 6.86 2.83 9.82
N ASN A 107 7.48 3.22 10.93
CA ASN A 107 8.12 2.36 11.95
C ASN A 107 8.69 1.05 11.40
N ARG A 108 9.58 1.19 10.41
CA ARG A 108 10.26 0.10 9.73
C ARG A 108 10.67 -1.03 10.68
N LYS A 109 10.22 -2.25 10.40
CA LYS A 109 10.67 -3.45 11.10
C LYS A 109 12.14 -3.73 10.77
N ARG A 110 12.96 -3.89 11.80
CA ARG A 110 14.42 -4.02 11.69
C ARG A 110 14.94 -5.29 12.35
N LEU A 111 16.03 -5.79 11.81
CA LEU A 111 16.92 -6.77 12.45
C LEU A 111 17.97 -6.07 13.32
N MET A 112 18.81 -6.84 14.01
CA MET A 112 19.79 -6.33 14.99
C MET A 112 20.74 -5.25 14.44
N ASP A 113 21.07 -5.30 13.14
CA ASP A 113 22.02 -4.37 12.49
C ASP A 113 21.34 -3.20 11.76
N ASN A 114 20.12 -2.80 12.16
CA ASN A 114 19.35 -1.74 11.50
C ASN A 114 18.99 -2.02 10.02
N ILE A 115 19.13 -3.28 9.60
CA ILE A 115 18.71 -3.80 8.29
C ILE A 115 17.18 -3.99 8.30
N THR A 116 16.49 -3.65 7.21
CA THR A 116 15.05 -3.92 7.07
C THR A 116 14.76 -5.41 7.11
N ASP A 117 13.81 -5.82 7.95
CA ASP A 117 13.29 -7.19 7.95
C ASP A 117 12.30 -7.37 6.79
N VAL A 118 12.82 -7.51 5.57
CA VAL A 118 12.01 -7.66 4.34
C VAL A 118 11.08 -8.86 4.42
N ASN A 119 11.53 -9.95 5.05
CA ASN A 119 10.74 -11.16 5.20
C ASN A 119 9.46 -10.90 6.00
N TRP A 120 9.53 -10.07 7.04
CA TRP A 120 8.35 -9.65 7.80
C TRP A 120 7.29 -9.00 6.90
N TYR A 121 7.69 -8.17 5.93
CA TYR A 121 6.78 -7.54 4.97
C TYR A 121 6.27 -8.54 3.93
N LEU A 122 7.15 -9.32 3.29
CA LEU A 122 6.76 -10.31 2.28
C LEU A 122 5.77 -11.34 2.82
N MET A 123 5.95 -11.79 4.06
CA MET A 123 5.03 -12.71 4.73
C MET A 123 3.62 -12.14 4.94
N ARG A 124 3.43 -10.83 4.85
CA ARG A 124 2.13 -10.13 5.01
C ARG A 124 1.57 -9.60 3.69
N LEU A 125 2.43 -9.22 2.76
CA LEU A 125 2.04 -8.73 1.43
C LEU A 125 1.65 -9.87 0.48
N ILE A 126 2.43 -10.97 0.45
CA ILE A 126 2.15 -12.10 -0.45
C ILE A 126 0.79 -12.76 -0.17
N PRO A 127 0.35 -12.96 1.09
CA PRO A 127 -0.99 -13.47 1.36
C PRO A 127 -2.11 -12.63 0.77
N VAL A 128 -1.98 -11.29 0.73
CA VAL A 128 -2.97 -10.41 0.08
C VAL A 128 -3.14 -10.80 -1.38
N ILE A 129 -2.03 -10.91 -2.11
CA ILE A 129 -2.02 -11.27 -3.53
C ILE A 129 -2.62 -12.67 -3.72
N ARG A 130 -2.24 -13.65 -2.89
CA ARG A 130 -2.73 -15.04 -2.98
C ARG A 130 -4.18 -15.24 -2.57
N SER A 131 -4.70 -14.39 -1.68
CA SER A 131 -6.10 -14.43 -1.26
C SER A 131 -7.05 -13.96 -2.35
N LEU A 132 -6.51 -13.26 -3.34
CA LEU A 132 -7.19 -12.82 -4.54
C LEU A 132 -6.72 -13.70 -5.70
N ASP A 133 -7.50 -13.77 -6.78
CA ASP A 133 -7.04 -14.39 -8.04
C ASP A 133 -6.05 -13.45 -8.77
N LEU A 134 -4.97 -13.09 -8.07
CA LEU A 134 -3.89 -12.25 -8.59
C LEU A 134 -2.63 -13.09 -8.77
N TYR A 135 -1.96 -12.85 -9.89
CA TYR A 135 -0.72 -13.53 -10.21
C TYR A 135 0.45 -12.55 -10.04
N LEU A 136 1.32 -12.84 -9.07
CA LEU A 136 2.59 -12.12 -8.91
C LEU A 136 3.57 -12.61 -9.99
N SER A 137 4.00 -11.72 -10.87
CA SER A 137 5.00 -12.06 -11.90
C SER A 137 6.43 -11.79 -11.45
N GLU A 138 6.65 -10.68 -10.75
CA GLU A 138 7.96 -10.24 -10.28
C GLU A 138 7.81 -9.32 -9.07
N TYR A 139 8.85 -9.28 -8.24
CA TYR A 139 9.01 -8.25 -7.23
C TYR A 139 10.47 -7.80 -7.15
N THR A 140 10.66 -6.52 -6.81
CA THR A 140 11.97 -5.90 -6.58
C THR A 140 11.99 -5.31 -5.18
N MET A 141 13.15 -5.39 -4.52
CA MET A 141 13.41 -4.72 -3.25
C MET A 141 14.54 -3.72 -3.47
N GLU A 142 14.28 -2.46 -3.10
CA GLU A 142 15.27 -1.40 -3.10
C GLU A 142 15.42 -0.86 -1.68
N GLU A 143 16.65 -0.57 -1.26
CA GLU A 143 16.95 0.09 0.01
C GLU A 143 18.04 1.13 -0.20
N ILE A 144 17.77 2.37 0.23
CA ILE A 144 18.67 3.52 0.09
C ILE A 144 19.04 4.00 1.50
N SER A 145 20.34 3.99 1.80
CA SER A 145 20.94 4.25 3.12
C SER A 145 21.76 5.53 3.19
#